data_AF-A0A920HRJ2-F1
#
_entry.id   AF-A0A920HRJ2-F1
#
_cell.length_a   1.000
_cell.length_b   1.000
_cell.length_c   1.000
_cell.angle_alpha   90.00
_cell.angle_beta   90.00
_cell.angle_gamma   90.00
#
_symmetry.space_group_name_H-M   'P 1'
#
loop_
_entity.id
_entity.type
_entity.pdbx_description
1 polymer ?
#
loop_
_entity_poly.entity_id
_entity_poly.type
_entity_poly.pdbx_seq_one_letter_code
_entity_poly.pdbx_strand_id
1 'polypeptide(L)'
;MIEYAEANGLTIERGLAGMPTAFTASYGKGKPVIGIIGEFDALPGLSQTTAPYRDELIEGGAGHGCGHNLFGTASLGAAIAIKELIEKGSIEGTVKFFGTPAEEKFFGKLWMIREGVFDDVDICMDWHPADKTEANVQPSLALVDFMVEFTGQSAMPQWIHGMQEQQTMH
;
A
#
# COMPACT_ATOMS: atom_id res chain seq x y z
N MET A 1 10.74 5.84 9.48
CA MET A 1 9.88 6.98 9.05
C MET A 1 9.31 7.74 10.22
N ILE A 2 8.54 7.11 11.12
CA ILE A 2 7.95 7.82 12.26
C ILE A 2 9.01 8.57 13.10
N GLU A 3 10.07 7.88 13.51
CA GLU A 3 11.17 8.48 14.27
C GLU A 3 11.81 9.67 13.54
N TYR A 4 11.95 9.58 12.22
CA TYR A 4 12.49 10.65 11.40
C TYR A 4 11.53 11.85 11.33
N ALA A 5 10.22 11.62 11.22
CA ALA A 5 9.21 12.67 11.25
C ALA A 5 9.15 13.36 12.62
N GLU A 6 9.20 12.60 13.72
CA GLU A 6 9.28 13.14 15.09
C GLU A 6 10.54 14.00 15.27
N ALA A 7 11.70 13.50 14.81
CA ALA A 7 12.96 14.23 14.86
C ALA A 7 12.94 15.55 14.05
N ASN A 8 12.11 15.63 13.01
CA ASN A 8 11.91 16.85 12.20
C ASN A 8 10.79 17.76 12.74
N GLY A 9 10.22 17.43 13.91
CA GLY A 9 9.24 18.26 14.61
C GLY A 9 7.80 18.10 14.12
N LEU A 10 7.50 17.02 13.39
CA LEU A 10 6.11 16.67 13.08
C LEU A 10 5.45 15.96 14.27
N THR A 11 4.17 16.25 14.48
CA THR A 11 3.34 15.58 15.49
C THR A 11 2.76 14.29 14.91
N ILE A 12 2.94 13.17 15.61
CA ILE A 12 2.53 11.85 15.13
C ILE A 12 1.24 11.40 15.79
N GLU A 13 0.33 10.87 14.98
CA GLU A 13 -0.81 10.07 15.42
C GLU A 13 -0.65 8.64 14.87
N ARG A 14 -0.67 7.62 15.73
CA ARG A 14 -0.44 6.22 15.35
C ARG A 14 -1.69 5.38 15.57
N GLY A 15 -1.77 4.21 14.94
CA GLY A 15 -2.87 3.27 15.16
C GLY A 15 -4.15 3.65 14.43
N LEU A 16 -4.03 4.38 13.32
CA LEU A 16 -5.17 4.93 12.60
C LEU A 16 -6.01 3.82 11.98
N ALA A 17 -7.34 4.00 11.99
CA ALA A 17 -8.30 3.04 11.43
C ALA A 17 -8.11 1.58 11.92
N GLY A 18 -7.72 1.41 13.19
CA GLY A 18 -7.48 0.09 13.80
C GLY A 18 -6.20 -0.60 13.29
N MET A 19 -5.37 0.08 12.50
CA MET A 19 -4.12 -0.45 11.96
C MET A 19 -2.92 0.09 12.76
N PRO A 20 -2.20 -0.75 13.53
CA PRO A 20 -1.08 -0.31 14.36
C PRO A 20 0.05 0.38 13.59
N THR A 21 0.20 0.06 12.30
CA THR A 21 1.24 0.59 11.42
C THR A 21 0.81 1.81 10.61
N ALA A 22 -0.47 2.19 10.65
CA ALA A 22 -0.96 3.40 10.01
C ALA A 22 -0.75 4.61 10.93
N PHE A 23 -0.24 5.70 10.36
CA PHE A 23 0.04 6.91 11.13
C PHE A 23 -0.11 8.18 10.28
N THR A 24 -0.32 9.32 10.94
CA THR A 24 -0.16 10.64 10.33
C THR A 24 1.03 11.36 10.98
N ALA A 25 1.68 12.23 10.23
CA ALA A 25 2.67 13.17 10.75
C ALA A 25 2.30 14.58 10.30
N SER A 26 2.02 15.49 11.23
CA SER A 26 1.46 16.81 10.91
C SER A 26 2.26 17.97 11.51
N TYR A 27 2.21 19.12 10.84
CA TYR A 27 2.78 20.37 11.32
C TYR A 27 2.00 21.57 10.78
N GLY A 28 1.89 22.62 11.58
CA GLY A 28 1.22 23.86 11.20
C GLY A 28 -0.14 24.02 11.87
N LYS A 29 -0.93 24.98 11.38
CA LYS A 29 -2.24 25.30 11.93
C LYS A 29 -3.10 25.99 10.88
N GLY A 30 -4.41 25.81 10.99
CA GLY A 30 -5.37 26.42 10.08
C GLY A 30 -5.33 25.79 8.68
N LYS A 31 -5.81 26.56 7.70
CA LYS A 31 -6.00 26.12 6.32
C LYS A 31 -5.04 26.83 5.36
N PRO A 32 -4.72 26.24 4.20
CA PRO A 32 -5.15 24.91 3.76
C PRO A 32 -4.45 23.78 4.51
N VAL A 33 -5.10 22.62 4.60
CA VAL A 33 -4.49 21.35 5.01
C VAL A 33 -3.99 20.63 3.75
N ILE A 34 -2.68 20.51 3.62
CA ILE A 34 -1.98 19.86 2.52
C ILE A 34 -1.62 18.43 2.94
N GLY A 35 -2.28 17.45 2.34
CA GLY A 35 -2.03 16.03 2.51
C GLY A 35 -0.92 15.53 1.59
N ILE A 36 0.06 14.80 2.13
CA ILE A 36 1.08 14.09 1.34
C ILE A 36 0.98 12.60 1.64
N ILE A 37 0.79 11.77 0.61
CA ILE A 37 0.69 10.32 0.78
C ILE A 37 2.07 9.69 0.70
N GLY A 38 2.43 8.89 1.71
CA GLY A 38 3.64 8.08 1.72
C GLY A 38 3.32 6.61 1.93
N GLU A 39 3.50 5.85 0.87
CA GLU A 39 3.46 4.38 0.86
C GLU A 39 4.83 3.81 1.17
N PHE A 40 4.86 2.70 1.90
CA PHE A 40 6.11 2.12 2.38
C PHE A 40 6.03 0.61 2.59
N ASP A 41 5.00 -0.05 2.07
CA ASP A 41 4.89 -1.49 2.13
C ASP A 41 5.92 -2.18 1.22
N ALA A 42 6.37 -3.34 1.69
CA ALA A 42 7.21 -4.27 0.94
C ALA A 42 6.36 -5.47 0.54
N LEU A 43 6.58 -5.98 -0.67
CA LEU A 43 5.87 -7.15 -1.17
C LEU A 43 6.47 -8.44 -0.60
N PRO A 44 5.65 -9.36 -0.05
CA PRO A 44 6.15 -10.65 0.42
C PRO A 44 6.65 -11.51 -0.75
N GLY A 45 7.84 -12.11 -0.60
CA GLY A 45 8.48 -12.94 -1.62
C GLY A 45 9.34 -12.20 -2.64
N LEU A 46 9.61 -10.90 -2.43
CA LEU A 46 10.46 -10.08 -3.31
C LEU A 46 11.78 -9.63 -2.65
N SER A 47 12.22 -10.32 -1.60
CA SER A 47 13.56 -10.13 -1.04
C SER A 47 14.63 -10.26 -2.12
N GLN A 48 15.51 -9.26 -2.24
CA GLN A 48 16.43 -9.13 -3.37
C GLN A 48 17.66 -8.31 -2.97
N THR A 49 18.85 -8.74 -3.41
CA THR A 49 20.10 -7.98 -3.28
C THR A 49 20.20 -6.89 -4.36
N THR A 50 21.30 -6.12 -4.40
CA THR A 50 21.53 -5.12 -5.47
C THR A 50 21.91 -5.74 -6.82
N ALA A 51 21.90 -7.07 -6.94
CA ALA A 51 22.24 -7.76 -8.18
C ALA A 51 21.14 -7.56 -9.24
N PRO A 52 21.50 -7.49 -10.55
CA PRO A 52 20.54 -7.32 -11.65
C PRO A 52 19.80 -8.63 -12.02
N TYR A 53 19.98 -9.70 -11.25
CA TYR A 53 19.32 -10.99 -11.40
C TYR A 53 18.78 -11.45 -10.04
N ARG A 54 17.77 -12.33 -10.03
CA ARG A 54 17.15 -12.82 -8.77
C ARG A 54 18.21 -13.45 -7.86
N ASP A 55 18.37 -12.84 -6.69
CA ASP A 55 19.33 -13.15 -5.66
C ASP A 55 18.71 -12.71 -4.32
N GLU A 56 18.02 -13.63 -3.65
CA GLU A 56 17.23 -13.31 -2.47
C GLU A 56 18.14 -13.02 -1.27
N LEU A 57 18.04 -11.84 -0.67
CA LEU A 57 18.82 -11.49 0.53
C LEU A 57 18.39 -12.31 1.76
N ILE A 58 17.11 -12.64 1.82
CA ILE A 58 16.43 -13.48 2.82
C ILE A 58 15.46 -14.36 2.04
N GLU A 59 15.65 -15.68 2.08
CA GLU A 59 14.81 -16.64 1.36
C GLU A 59 13.33 -16.49 1.76
N GLY A 60 12.45 -16.24 0.79
CA GLY A 60 11.01 -16.01 1.03
C GLY A 60 10.67 -14.71 1.78
N GLY A 61 11.66 -13.85 2.05
CA GLY A 61 11.48 -12.56 2.72
C GLY A 61 10.72 -11.55 1.85
N ALA A 62 10.27 -10.46 2.48
CA ALA A 62 9.68 -9.33 1.75
C ALA A 62 10.77 -8.46 1.10
N GLY A 63 10.44 -7.81 -0.02
CA GLY A 63 11.32 -6.81 -0.64
C GLY A 63 10.56 -5.80 -1.49
N HIS A 64 11.21 -4.68 -1.80
CA HIS A 64 10.59 -3.55 -2.49
C HIS A 64 10.74 -3.67 -4.01
N GLY A 65 9.95 -4.55 -4.63
CA GLY A 65 9.93 -4.70 -6.10
C GLY A 65 9.27 -3.54 -6.86
N CYS A 66 8.46 -2.72 -6.18
CA CYS A 66 7.72 -1.59 -6.75
C CYS A 66 8.35 -0.20 -6.44
N GLY A 67 9.49 -0.15 -5.72
CA GLY A 67 10.20 1.09 -5.39
C GLY A 67 9.65 1.87 -4.18
N HIS A 68 8.80 1.27 -3.34
CA HIS A 68 8.18 1.94 -2.18
C HIS A 68 9.18 2.41 -1.11
N ASN A 69 10.41 1.88 -1.11
CA ASN A 69 11.52 2.43 -0.32
C ASN A 69 11.85 3.89 -0.68
N LEU A 70 11.68 4.25 -1.95
CA LEU A 70 11.87 5.63 -2.45
C LEU A 70 10.60 6.46 -2.27
N PHE A 71 9.41 5.88 -2.50
CA PHE A 71 8.12 6.57 -2.40
C PHE A 71 7.89 7.15 -1.00
N GLY A 72 7.92 6.31 0.05
CA GLY A 72 7.69 6.76 1.41
C GLY A 72 8.72 7.79 1.89
N THR A 73 9.98 7.63 1.47
CA THR A 73 11.08 8.53 1.84
C THR A 73 10.99 9.87 1.11
N ALA A 74 10.70 9.88 -0.19
CA ALA A 74 10.55 11.08 -1.00
C ALA A 74 9.31 11.89 -0.59
N SER A 75 8.18 11.20 -0.36
CA SER A 75 6.95 11.84 0.12
C SER A 75 7.12 12.41 1.53
N LEU A 76 7.86 11.74 2.43
CA LEU A 76 8.20 12.31 3.73
C LEU A 76 9.13 13.53 3.60
N GLY A 77 10.08 13.49 2.66
CA GLY A 77 10.92 14.64 2.31
C GLY A 77 10.12 15.85 1.82
N ALA A 78 9.11 15.61 0.97
CA ALA A 78 8.20 16.67 0.51
C ALA A 78 7.39 17.26 1.66
N ALA A 79 6.87 16.43 2.58
CA ALA A 79 6.16 16.90 3.76
C ALA A 79 7.05 17.75 4.67
N ILE A 80 8.32 17.37 4.85
CA ILE A 80 9.30 18.16 5.61
C ILE A 80 9.61 19.48 4.91
N ALA A 81 9.77 19.50 3.59
CA ALA A 81 10.00 20.74 2.84
C ALA A 81 8.83 21.72 2.99
N ILE A 82 7.58 21.25 2.91
CA ILE A 82 6.39 22.08 3.16
C ILE A 82 6.37 22.57 4.61
N LYS A 83 6.65 21.68 5.58
CA LYS A 83 6.79 22.05 6.99
C LYS A 83 7.77 23.19 7.20
N GLU A 84 8.95 23.12 6.58
CA GLU A 84 9.95 24.18 6.69
C GLU A 84 9.48 25.51 6.10
N LEU A 85 8.72 25.48 4.99
CA LEU A 85 8.14 26.69 4.42
C LEU A 85 7.09 27.33 5.34
N ILE A 86 6.27 26.50 6.02
CA ILE A 86 5.32 26.96 7.04
C ILE A 86 6.07 27.57 8.23
N GLU A 87 7.11 26.89 8.73
CA GLU A 87 7.91 27.36 9.86
C GLU A 87 8.65 28.67 9.57
N LYS A 88 9.14 28.84 8.33
CA LYS A 88 9.77 30.08 7.85
C LYS A 88 8.75 31.21 7.60
N GLY A 89 7.45 30.94 7.71
CA GLY A 89 6.38 31.90 7.40
C GLY A 89 6.29 32.26 5.91
N SER A 90 6.84 31.42 5.03
CA SER A 90 6.75 31.61 3.57
C SER A 90 5.38 31.20 3.02
N ILE A 91 4.74 30.24 3.70
CA ILE A 91 3.36 29.82 3.44
C ILE A 91 2.64 29.65 4.78
N GLU A 92 1.31 29.69 4.76
CA GLU A 92 0.46 29.43 5.92
C GLU A 92 -0.34 28.14 5.71
N GLY A 93 -0.75 27.49 6.80
CA GLY A 93 -1.58 26.30 6.77
C GLY A 93 -0.99 25.14 7.57
N THR A 94 -1.40 23.94 7.19
CA THR A 94 -1.04 22.69 7.84
C THR A 94 -0.56 21.69 6.79
N VAL A 95 0.54 20.99 7.05
CA VAL A 95 0.94 19.82 6.28
C VAL A 95 0.62 18.56 7.07
N LYS A 96 0.09 17.53 6.40
CA LYS A 96 -0.22 16.23 6.98
C LYS A 96 0.31 15.14 6.06
N PHE A 97 1.33 14.42 6.51
CA PHE A 97 1.82 13.22 5.86
C PHE A 97 0.98 12.02 6.31
N PHE A 98 0.51 11.22 5.36
CA PHE A 98 -0.24 9.99 5.60
C PHE A 98 0.66 8.79 5.35
N GLY A 99 1.04 8.13 6.44
CA GLY A 99 1.77 6.88 6.37
C GLY A 99 0.84 5.70 6.18
N THR A 100 0.71 5.21 4.95
CA THR A 100 -0.27 4.18 4.59
C THR A 100 0.39 2.80 4.44
N PRO A 101 0.10 1.83 5.32
CA PRO A 101 0.55 0.45 5.16
C PRO A 101 -0.36 -0.34 4.19
N ALA A 102 0.19 -1.38 3.56
CA ALA A 102 -0.53 -2.42 2.81
C ALA A 102 -1.41 -1.91 1.64
N GLU A 103 -0.80 -1.18 0.72
CA GLU A 103 -1.42 -0.73 -0.52
C GLU A 103 -1.72 -1.94 -1.44
N GLU A 104 -0.78 -2.88 -1.58
CA GLU A 104 -0.85 -3.91 -2.63
C GLU A 104 -1.83 -5.09 -2.36
N LYS A 105 -2.37 -5.25 -1.15
CA LYS A 105 -3.22 -6.42 -0.82
C LYS A 105 -4.49 -6.15 -0.02
N PHE A 106 -4.60 -5.02 0.68
CA PHE A 106 -5.66 -4.87 1.69
C PHE A 106 -6.37 -3.51 1.72
N PHE A 107 -6.16 -2.67 0.71
CA PHE A 107 -6.87 -1.39 0.58
C PHE A 107 -6.77 -0.51 1.85
N GLY A 108 -5.58 -0.40 2.47
CA GLY A 108 -5.40 0.35 3.72
C GLY A 108 -5.93 1.78 3.68
N LYS A 109 -5.80 2.44 2.52
CA LYS A 109 -6.34 3.79 2.27
C LYS A 109 -7.87 3.86 2.40
N LEU A 110 -8.61 2.82 1.98
CA LEU A 110 -10.08 2.80 2.08
C LEU A 110 -10.54 2.81 3.54
N TRP A 111 -9.84 2.11 4.42
CA TRP A 111 -10.14 2.11 5.85
C TRP A 111 -9.83 3.46 6.49
N MET A 112 -8.72 4.10 6.11
CA MET A 112 -8.38 5.45 6.58
C MET A 112 -9.40 6.49 6.10
N ILE A 113 -9.82 6.43 4.82
CA ILE A 113 -10.88 7.30 4.29
C ILE A 113 -12.19 7.07 5.04
N ARG A 114 -12.58 5.80 5.25
CA ARG A 114 -13.82 5.46 5.96
C ARG A 114 -13.85 5.99 7.39
N GLU A 115 -12.72 5.97 8.09
CA GLU A 115 -12.59 6.47 9.46
C GLU A 115 -12.33 7.99 9.53
N GLY A 116 -12.50 8.70 8.41
CA GLY A 116 -12.44 10.17 8.36
C GLY A 116 -11.04 10.76 8.48
N VAL A 117 -9.98 9.96 8.28
CA VAL A 117 -8.58 10.39 8.42
C VAL A 117 -8.22 11.53 7.43
N PHE A 118 -8.96 11.62 6.32
CA PHE A 118 -8.76 12.61 5.26
C PHE A 118 -9.79 13.76 5.27
N ASP A 119 -10.75 13.77 6.19
CA ASP A 119 -11.92 14.68 6.14
C ASP A 119 -11.57 16.17 6.24
N ASP A 120 -10.42 16.49 6.83
CA ASP A 120 -9.94 17.85 7.01
C ASP A 120 -8.95 18.31 5.92
N VAL A 121 -8.61 17.45 4.96
CA VAL A 121 -7.64 17.73 3.90
C VAL A 121 -8.27 18.57 2.80
N ASP A 122 -7.67 19.73 2.50
CA ASP A 122 -8.13 20.60 1.42
C ASP A 122 -7.51 20.20 0.07
N ILE A 123 -6.26 19.72 0.07
CA ILE A 123 -5.52 19.27 -1.12
C ILE A 123 -4.70 18.05 -0.73
N CYS A 124 -4.75 16.97 -1.52
CA CYS A 124 -3.92 15.79 -1.32
C CYS A 124 -3.04 15.54 -2.53
N MET A 125 -1.75 15.28 -2.30
CA MET A 125 -0.77 14.99 -3.35
C MET A 125 -0.07 13.67 -3.05
N ASP A 126 0.18 12.90 -4.11
CA ASP A 126 1.03 11.73 -4.12
C ASP A 126 2.18 11.91 -5.13
N TRP A 127 3.21 11.09 -5.02
CA TRP A 127 4.36 11.10 -5.92
C TRP A 127 4.83 9.69 -6.18
N HIS A 128 4.67 9.17 -7.40
CA HIS A 128 5.12 7.82 -7.76
C HIS A 128 6.43 7.88 -8.57
N PRO A 129 7.41 6.99 -8.32
CA PRO A 129 8.57 6.87 -9.20
C PRO A 129 8.12 6.48 -10.60
N ALA A 130 8.65 7.19 -11.60
CA ALA A 130 8.47 6.93 -13.02
C ALA A 130 9.80 7.18 -13.76
N ASP A 131 9.86 6.83 -15.04
CA ASP A 131 11.00 7.09 -15.91
C ASP A 131 11.16 8.59 -16.26
N LYS A 132 10.21 9.44 -15.84
CA LYS A 132 10.20 10.90 -16.06
C LYS A 132 9.73 11.65 -14.82
N THR A 133 10.28 12.84 -14.60
CA THR A 133 9.81 13.79 -13.57
C THR A 133 8.74 14.69 -14.17
N GLU A 134 7.48 14.37 -13.94
CA GLU A 134 6.33 15.14 -14.43
C GLU A 134 5.29 15.32 -13.31
N ALA A 135 4.64 16.48 -13.26
CA ALA A 135 3.46 16.70 -12.42
C ALA A 135 2.22 16.51 -13.28
N ASN A 136 1.40 15.50 -12.98
CA ASN A 136 0.26 15.12 -13.82
C ASN A 136 -0.93 14.70 -12.96
N VAL A 137 -2.15 14.97 -13.43
CA VAL A 137 -3.39 14.43 -12.87
C VAL A 137 -3.70 13.18 -13.68
N GLN A 138 -3.34 12.00 -13.16
CA GLN A 138 -3.60 10.73 -13.84
C GLN A 138 -4.78 9.99 -13.20
N PRO A 139 -5.80 9.57 -13.98
CA PRO A 139 -6.77 8.61 -13.49
C PRO A 139 -6.09 7.23 -13.35
N SER A 140 -6.29 6.56 -12.21
CA SER A 140 -5.91 5.16 -12.05
C SER A 140 -7.05 4.22 -12.45
N LEU A 141 -6.71 2.98 -12.83
CA LEU A 141 -7.69 1.95 -13.19
C LEU A 141 -8.48 1.52 -11.95
N ALA A 142 -9.81 1.47 -12.07
CA ALA A 142 -10.66 0.89 -11.04
C ALA A 142 -10.47 -0.63 -10.99
N LEU A 143 -10.19 -1.18 -9.79
CA LEU A 143 -10.08 -2.62 -9.56
C LEU A 143 -11.42 -3.15 -9.00
N VAL A 144 -11.95 -4.20 -9.62
CA VAL A 144 -13.07 -4.98 -9.09
C VAL A 144 -12.57 -6.40 -8.88
N ASP A 145 -12.51 -6.85 -7.63
CA ASP A 145 -12.13 -8.21 -7.26
C ASP A 145 -13.38 -9.03 -6.89
N PHE A 146 -13.46 -10.28 -7.35
CA PHE A 146 -14.53 -11.19 -7.00
C PHE A 146 -14.01 -12.61 -6.86
N MET A 147 -14.42 -13.27 -5.78
CA MET A 147 -14.11 -14.67 -5.52
C MET A 147 -15.26 -15.54 -6.03
N VAL A 148 -14.95 -16.50 -6.90
CA VAL A 148 -15.92 -17.49 -7.37
C VAL A 148 -15.59 -18.84 -6.74
N GLU A 149 -16.50 -19.35 -5.93
CA GLU A 149 -16.42 -20.70 -5.37
C GLU A 149 -17.38 -21.62 -6.14
N PHE A 150 -16.86 -22.73 -6.67
CA PHE A 150 -17.67 -23.76 -7.32
C PHE A 150 -17.91 -24.91 -6.35
N THR A 151 -19.15 -25.11 -5.95
CA THR A 151 -19.56 -26.28 -5.15
C THR A 151 -20.12 -27.35 -6.09
N GLY A 152 -19.36 -28.42 -6.29
CA GLY A 152 -19.81 -29.63 -7.00
C GLY A 152 -20.07 -30.79 -6.05
N GLN A 153 -20.90 -31.74 -6.45
CA GLN A 153 -20.93 -33.05 -5.82
C GLN A 153 -20.03 -34.00 -6.61
N SER A 154 -19.10 -34.67 -5.93
CA SER A 154 -18.26 -35.70 -6.54
C SER A 154 -19.13 -36.89 -6.96
N ALA A 155 -19.34 -37.06 -8.26
CA ALA A 155 -19.92 -38.27 -8.83
C ALA A 155 -18.81 -39.26 -9.19
N MET A 156 -18.95 -40.51 -8.76
CA MET A 156 -18.11 -41.61 -9.22
C MET A 156 -18.41 -41.87 -10.71
N PRO A 157 -17.41 -41.92 -11.61
CA PRO A 157 -17.66 -42.27 -13.01
C PRO A 157 -18.10 -43.74 -13.08
N GLN A 158 -19.40 -43.98 -13.19
CA GLN A 158 -19.91 -45.29 -13.58
C GLN A 158 -19.83 -45.37 -15.10
N TRP A 159 -19.00 -46.25 -15.66
CA TRP A 159 -19.20 -47.00 -16.93
C TRP A 159 -17.99 -47.91 -17.19
N ILE A 160 -18.04 -49.16 -16.71
CA ILE A 160 -17.73 -50.35 -17.54
C ILE A 160 -18.77 -51.41 -17.19
N HIS A 161 -19.92 -51.34 -17.86
CA HIS A 161 -20.79 -52.49 -18.05
C HIS A 161 -20.20 -53.25 -19.24
N GLY A 162 -19.50 -54.36 -18.99
CA GLY A 162 -18.99 -55.18 -20.09
C GLY A 162 -17.80 -56.10 -19.79
N MET A 163 -17.74 -56.77 -18.63
CA MET A 163 -16.92 -57.99 -18.48
C MET A 163 -17.51 -58.88 -17.37
N GLN A 164 -18.56 -59.63 -17.67
CA GLN A 164 -18.87 -60.85 -16.93
C GLN A 164 -19.79 -61.75 -17.77
N GLU A 165 -19.18 -62.44 -18.73
CA GLU A 165 -19.70 -63.74 -19.12
C GLU A 165 -18.55 -64.66 -19.55
N GLN A 166 -18.66 -65.91 -19.11
CA GLN A 166 -17.79 -67.07 -19.36
C GLN A 166 -16.58 -67.23 -18.43
N GLN A 167 -16.82 -67.88 -17.28
CA GLN A 167 -16.43 -69.29 -17.10
C GLN A 167 -16.93 -69.81 -15.75
N THR A 168 -17.97 -70.65 -15.77
CA THR A 168 -18.13 -71.78 -14.83
C THR A 168 -19.25 -72.72 -15.29
N MET A 169 -18.86 -73.99 -15.54
CA MET A 169 -19.62 -75.24 -15.40
C MET A 169 -20.74 -75.57 -16.41
N HIS A 170 -20.45 -76.39 -17.43
CA HIS A 170 -20.54 -77.87 -17.44
C HIS A 170 -20.39 -78.40 -18.87
#